data_AF-A0A8S2LYW9-F1
#
_entry.id   AF-A0A8S2LYW9-F1
#
_cell.length_a   1.000
_cell.length_b   1.000
_cell.length_c   1.000
_cell.angle_alpha   90.00
_cell.angle_beta   90.00
_cell.angle_gamma   90.00
#
_symmetry.space_group_name_H-M   'P 1'
#
loop_
_entity.id
_entity.type
_entity.pdbx_description
1 polymer ?
#
loop_
_entity_poly.entity_id
_entity_poly.type
_entity_poly.pdbx_seq_one_letter_code
_entity_poly.pdbx_strand_id
1 'polypeptide(L)'
;MRKNCRDIEERIARVTDSNRTLIDLYNSVKSSKATRETRMETVGWIAVCKFNCKVEGGFVRDWIVGHYSARPAGKPNPKDWIEDANELPYSNRQLIP
;
A
#
# COMPACT_ATOMS: atom_id res chain seq x y z
N MET A 1 -17.93 19.46 -1.85
CA MET A 1 -17.92 18.44 -2.93
C MET A 1 -16.63 18.48 -3.77
N ARG A 2 -16.23 19.61 -4.38
CA ARG A 2 -15.01 19.71 -5.23
C ARG A 2 -13.68 19.28 -4.58
N LYS A 3 -13.44 19.56 -3.28
CA LYS A 3 -12.20 19.17 -2.59
C LYS A 3 -11.98 17.65 -2.51
N ASN A 4 -13.05 16.88 -2.31
CA ASN A 4 -12.95 15.43 -2.16
C ASN A 4 -12.60 14.75 -3.50
N CYS A 5 -13.09 15.30 -4.63
CA CYS A 5 -12.72 14.80 -5.95
C CYS A 5 -11.23 14.99 -6.23
N ARG A 6 -10.65 16.14 -5.84
CA ARG A 6 -9.22 16.43 -6.06
C ARG A 6 -8.29 15.45 -5.33
N ASP A 7 -8.65 15.11 -4.10
CA ASP A 7 -7.89 14.14 -3.28
C ASP A 7 -7.95 12.72 -3.86
N ILE A 8 -9.08 12.31 -4.44
CA ILE A 8 -9.22 11.04 -5.16
C ILE A 8 -8.39 11.05 -6.45
N GLU A 9 -8.46 12.12 -7.24
CA GLU A 9 -7.67 12.28 -8.48
C GLU A 9 -6.16 12.24 -8.21
N GLU A 10 -5.71 12.90 -7.14
CA GLU A 10 -4.31 12.85 -6.71
C GLU A 10 -3.86 11.44 -6.32
N ARG A 11 -4.71 10.68 -5.61
CA ARG A 11 -4.43 9.26 -5.32
C ARG A 11 -4.33 8.45 -6.60
N ILE A 12 -5.29 8.57 -7.51
CA ILE A 12 -5.26 7.88 -8.81
C ILE A 12 -3.93 8.17 -9.51
N ALA A 13 -3.55 9.45 -9.62
CA ALA A 13 -2.30 9.86 -10.24
C ALA A 13 -1.07 9.19 -9.59
N ARG A 14 -1.01 9.10 -8.25
CA ARG A 14 0.11 8.43 -7.55
C ARG A 14 0.21 6.94 -7.87
N VAL A 15 -0.90 6.28 -8.19
CA VAL A 15 -0.93 4.84 -8.52
C VAL A 15 -0.77 4.59 -10.02
N THR A 16 -1.10 5.55 -10.88
CA THR A 16 -1.09 5.37 -12.34
C THR A 16 0.03 6.10 -13.08
N ASP A 17 0.80 6.97 -12.41
CA ASP A 17 1.89 7.72 -13.06
C ASP A 17 3.08 6.81 -13.42
N SER A 18 3.14 6.41 -14.70
CA SER A 18 4.21 5.55 -15.23
C SER A 18 5.61 6.14 -15.15
N ASN A 19 5.75 7.46 -14.91
CA ASN A 19 7.04 8.14 -14.88
C ASN A 19 7.69 8.14 -13.49
N ARG A 20 7.08 7.50 -12.49
CA ARG A 20 7.67 7.40 -11.15
C ARG A 20 9.05 6.77 -11.20
N THR A 21 10.02 7.46 -10.59
CA THR A 21 11.41 7.01 -10.57
C THR A 21 11.63 5.96 -9.47
N LEU A 22 12.73 5.20 -9.57
CA LEU A 22 13.13 4.26 -8.51
C LEU A 22 13.35 4.95 -7.16
N ILE A 23 13.80 6.21 -7.18
CA ILE A 23 13.99 7.02 -5.97
C ILE A 23 12.64 7.34 -5.32
N ASP A 24 11.62 7.67 -6.11
CA ASP A 24 10.27 7.94 -5.60
C ASP A 24 9.66 6.70 -4.96
N LEU A 25 9.83 5.55 -5.60
CA LEU A 25 9.37 4.25 -5.08
C LEU A 25 10.12 3.89 -3.79
N TYR A 26 11.45 4.06 -3.77
CA TYR A 26 12.26 3.83 -2.57
C TYR A 26 11.80 4.75 -1.42
N ASN A 27 11.63 6.03 -1.69
CA ASN A 27 11.16 6.99 -0.69
C ASN A 27 9.77 6.65 -0.17
N SER A 28 8.88 6.16 -1.03
CA SER A 28 7.52 5.77 -0.65
C SER A 28 7.48 4.53 0.25
N VAL A 29 8.53 3.72 0.28
CA VAL A 29 8.57 2.44 1.03
C VAL A 29 9.56 2.43 2.19
N LYS A 30 10.69 3.13 2.09
CA LYS A 30 11.82 3.01 3.04
C LYS A 30 12.27 4.33 3.66
N SER A 31 11.80 5.47 3.18
CA SER A 31 12.09 6.77 3.82
C SER A 31 11.60 6.81 5.26
N SER A 32 12.23 7.66 6.09
CA SER A 32 11.71 8.02 7.41
C SER A 32 10.31 8.66 7.37
N LYS A 33 9.92 9.19 6.21
CA LYS A 33 8.58 9.75 5.94
C LYS A 33 7.61 8.74 5.31
N ALA A 34 8.04 7.51 5.04
CA ALA A 34 7.20 6.50 4.43
C ALA A 34 6.09 6.07 5.39
N THR A 35 4.84 6.26 4.98
CA THR A 35 3.66 5.87 5.75
C THR A 35 3.08 4.57 5.23
N ARG A 36 2.02 4.07 5.87
CA ARG A 36 1.26 2.94 5.31
C ARG A 36 0.68 3.34 3.95
N GLU A 37 0.24 4.58 3.83
CA GLU A 37 -0.39 5.12 2.65
C GLU A 37 0.57 5.12 1.46
N THR A 38 1.77 5.67 1.63
CA THR A 38 2.76 5.70 0.55
C THR A 38 3.19 4.29 0.12
N ARG A 39 3.22 3.33 1.05
CA ARG A 39 3.50 1.91 0.75
C ARG A 39 2.36 1.26 -0.04
N MET A 40 1.11 1.47 0.35
CA MET A 40 -0.06 0.94 -0.35
C MET A 40 -0.18 1.53 -1.77
N GLU A 41 0.09 2.83 -1.94
CA GLU A 41 0.15 3.47 -3.25
C GLU A 41 1.27 2.86 -4.11
N THR A 42 2.42 2.52 -3.52
CA THR A 42 3.51 1.83 -4.24
C THR A 42 3.10 0.44 -4.69
N VAL A 43 2.39 -0.33 -3.85
CA VAL A 43 1.87 -1.66 -4.21
C VAL A 43 0.88 -1.55 -5.37
N GLY A 44 -0.06 -0.61 -5.28
CA GLY A 44 -1.00 -0.34 -6.37
C GLY A 44 -0.27 0.05 -7.67
N TRP A 45 0.77 0.89 -7.56
CA TRP A 45 1.56 1.32 -8.71
C TRP A 45 2.29 0.15 -9.37
N ILE A 46 2.86 -0.76 -8.59
CA ILE A 46 3.48 -1.98 -9.11
C ILE A 46 2.45 -2.81 -9.89
N ALA A 47 1.26 -3.03 -9.31
CA ALA A 47 0.20 -3.80 -9.97
C ALA A 47 -0.20 -3.15 -11.31
N VAL A 48 -0.48 -1.84 -11.32
CA VAL A 48 -0.96 -1.14 -12.51
C VAL A 48 0.15 -0.88 -13.53
N CYS A 49 1.28 -0.31 -13.13
CA CYS A 49 2.29 0.18 -14.06
C CYS A 49 3.39 -0.85 -14.39
N LYS A 50 3.71 -1.80 -13.49
CA LYS A 50 4.71 -2.85 -13.77
C LYS A 50 4.10 -4.11 -14.36
N PHE A 51 2.96 -4.54 -13.82
CA PHE A 51 2.31 -5.79 -14.22
C PHE A 51 1.08 -5.59 -15.11
N ASN A 52 0.69 -4.34 -15.40
CA ASN A 52 -0.48 -4.01 -16.22
C ASN A 52 -1.77 -4.67 -15.71
N CYS A 53 -1.89 -4.81 -14.39
CA CYS A 53 -3.08 -5.37 -13.75
C CYS A 53 -4.20 -4.32 -13.72
N LYS A 54 -5.43 -4.80 -13.93
CA LYS A 54 -6.63 -4.04 -13.56
C LYS A 54 -6.92 -4.27 -12.08
N VAL A 55 -6.94 -3.19 -11.31
CA VAL A 55 -7.25 -3.24 -9.88
C VAL A 55 -8.70 -2.84 -9.69
N GLU A 56 -9.50 -3.73 -9.09
CA GLU A 56 -10.94 -3.56 -8.91
C GLU A 56 -11.36 -3.89 -7.47
N GLY A 57 -12.63 -3.60 -7.14
CA GLY A 57 -13.24 -4.02 -5.90
C GLY A 57 -12.73 -3.28 -4.66
N GLY A 58 -12.40 -4.04 -3.60
CA GLY A 58 -12.11 -3.51 -2.27
C GLY A 58 -10.96 -2.52 -2.24
N PHE A 59 -9.89 -2.74 -3.01
CA PHE A 59 -8.80 -1.77 -3.08
C PHE A 59 -9.28 -0.41 -3.62
N VAL A 60 -10.01 -0.37 -4.73
CA VAL A 60 -10.47 0.90 -5.31
C VAL A 60 -11.44 1.60 -4.37
N ARG A 61 -12.44 0.87 -3.86
CA ARG A 61 -13.46 1.44 -2.96
C ARG A 61 -12.84 1.92 -1.66
N ASP A 62 -12.00 1.10 -1.03
CA ASP A 62 -11.54 1.36 0.33
C ASP A 62 -10.32 2.30 0.32
N TRP A 63 -9.39 2.10 -0.62
CA TRP A 63 -8.15 2.87 -0.70
C TRP A 63 -8.27 4.15 -1.53
N ILE A 64 -8.68 4.02 -2.79
CA ILE A 64 -8.65 5.13 -3.75
C ILE A 64 -9.80 6.11 -3.50
N VAL A 65 -11.01 5.58 -3.33
CA VAL A 65 -12.23 6.40 -3.19
C VAL A 65 -12.48 6.76 -1.73
N GLY A 66 -12.51 5.77 -0.84
CA GLY A 66 -12.93 5.95 0.55
C GLY A 66 -11.84 6.47 1.49
N HIS A 67 -10.57 6.38 1.08
CA HIS A 67 -9.41 6.75 1.91
C HIS A 67 -9.46 6.10 3.31
N TYR A 68 -9.97 4.87 3.38
CA TYR A 68 -10.10 4.13 4.62
C TYR A 68 -8.70 3.76 5.14
N SER A 69 -8.28 4.49 6.16
CA SER A 69 -7.14 4.14 7.00
C SER A 69 -7.65 3.42 8.25
N ALA A 70 -8.14 2.19 8.08
CA ALA A 70 -8.52 1.35 9.22
C ALA A 70 -7.25 1.03 10.03
N ARG A 71 -7.06 1.77 11.12
CA ARG A 71 -6.02 1.51 12.12
C ARG A 71 -6.61 0.51 13.12
N PRO A 72 -5.88 -0.55 13.51
CA PRO A 72 -6.33 -1.45 14.58
C PRO A 72 -6.69 -0.64 15.82
N ALA A 73 -7.92 -0.80 16.30
CA ALA A 73 -8.41 -0.08 17.47
C ALA A 73 -7.53 -0.41 18.69
N GLY A 74 -7.17 0.61 19.47
CA GLY A 74 -6.33 0.43 20.66
C GLY A 74 -4.82 0.27 20.39
N LYS A 75 -4.38 0.27 19.12
CA LYS A 75 -2.97 0.15 18.75
C LYS A 75 -2.54 1.35 17.89
N PRO A 76 -2.16 2.49 18.50
CA PRO A 76 -1.81 3.69 17.74
C PRO A 76 -0.44 3.58 17.05
N ASN A 77 0.49 2.78 17.58
CA ASN A 77 1.82 2.61 17.00
C ASN A 77 1.82 1.49 15.95
N PRO A 78 2.35 1.73 14.74
CA PRO A 78 2.45 0.70 13.69
C PRO A 78 3.22 -0.56 14.09
N LYS A 79 4.14 -0.47 15.07
CA LYS A 79 4.87 -1.63 15.61
C LYS A 79 3.93 -2.64 16.28
N ASP A 80 2.87 -2.16 16.93
CA ASP A 80 1.93 -3.00 17.67
C ASP A 80 0.96 -3.75 16.72
N TRP A 81 0.93 -3.36 15.44
CA TRP A 81 0.11 -3.99 14.40
C TRP A 81 0.71 -5.29 13.89
N ILE A 82 2.01 -5.49 14.14
CA ILE A 82 2.72 -6.71 13.80
C ILE A 82 2.65 -7.58 15.05
N GLU A 83 1.93 -8.68 14.96
CA GLU A 83 2.11 -9.77 15.92
C GLU A 83 3.44 -10.41 15.54
N ASP A 84 4.46 -10.25 16.40
CA ASP A 84 5.72 -10.97 16.24
C ASP A 84 5.38 -12.47 16.27
N ALA A 85 5.30 -13.08 15.10
CA ALA A 85 5.21 -14.52 14.95
C ALA A 85 6.59 -15.13 15.27
N ASN A 86 7.03 -14.99 16.51
CA ASN A 86 8.10 -15.80 17.07
C ASN A 86 7.64 -17.25 17.35
N GLU A 87 6.42 -17.60 16.95
CA GLU A 87 5.95 -18.98 16.84
C GLU A 87 5.30 -19.22 15.47
N LEU A 88 6.05 -19.04 14.38
CA LEU A 88 5.80 -19.90 13.22
C LEU A 88 6.36 -21.28 13.56
N PRO A 89 5.54 -22.34 13.74
CA PRO A 89 6.07 -23.68 13.87
C PRO A 89 6.93 -23.96 12.64
N TYR A 90 8.13 -24.45 12.92
CA TYR A 90 9.21 -24.72 11.96
C TYR A 90 8.85 -25.91 11.06
N SER A 91 7.74 -25.87 10.34
CA SER A 91 7.31 -26.94 9.45
C SER A 91 6.83 -26.37 8.12
N ASN A 92 7.47 -26.85 7.05
CA ASN A 92 7.18 -26.62 5.63
C ASN A 92 7.93 -25.49 4.92
N ARG A 93 9.26 -25.43 5.09
CA ARG A 93 10.11 -25.21 3.91
C ARG A 93 10.21 -26.53 3.14
N GLN A 94 9.18 -26.86 2.36
CA GLN A 94 9.41 -27.72 1.21
C GLN A 94 10.15 -26.88 0.18
N LEU A 95 11.43 -27.18 0.00
CA LEU A 95 12.20 -26.75 -1.15
C LEU A 95 11.48 -27.30 -2.39
N ILE A 96 10.92 -26.41 -3.19
CA ILE A 96 10.35 -26.76 -4.49
C ILE A 96 11.54 -27.18 -5.39
N PRO A 97 11.51 -28.34 -6.05
CA PRO A 97 12.60 -28.86 -6.88
C PRO A 97 13.00 -27.93 -8.04
#